data_AF-A0A836RC45-F1
#
_entry.id   AF-A0A836RC45-F1
#
_cell.length_a   1.000
_cell.length_b   1.000
_cell.length_c   1.000
_cell.angle_alpha   90.00
_cell.angle_beta   90.00
_cell.angle_gamma   90.00
#
_symmetry.space_group_name_H-M   'P 1'
#
loop_
_entity.id
_entity.type
_entity.pdbx_description
1 polymer ?
#
loop_
_entity_poly.entity_id
_entity_poly.type
_entity_poly.pdbx_seq_one_letter_code
_entity_poly.pdbx_strand_id
1 'polypeptide(L)'
;MARDDRPKAERCRTQRNPLGDENCCRPVDRRRFLQLAGVAALTSPSATGTAIAGPFGPEDTIEHFVPADKKLSPQWVKALFEKGTRTWYSSGERDTIGMPIGGICAGQLYLSSDGRLIYWEIFNRELNTGWGAVNYKVGRKPTELVHRGHFVGEAPDIEQGFAVRVRQGGRTLIRSLDRSGFPTVRFCGEYPIGYVEYGDSKLPVRIGLEAFSPFIPLNAADSALPATLMTFTVKNVSGAPLDVTLAGWLQNAVGWHSEAAGLPGRRLNRVIRGQATAVLCQAEPVRAARPSRPPHIFADFEGDNYGDWPIEGEAFGQQPAKGTWPKQQPVSGFQGNGLVNTFLDGDRPHGRLTSPEFRIDRPFISFLIGGGGHAGRTCINLLVNGQVVRTATGRNRERLTWHNWNVRDLIGKKARIQIVDEHSGAWGHINIDHIEFR
;
A
#
# COMPACT_ATOMS: atom_id res chain seq x y z
N MET A 1 -49.77 -46.42 9.59
CA MET A 1 -49.31 -45.07 10.00
C MET A 1 -47.79 -45.08 9.91
N ALA A 2 -47.08 -44.26 9.14
CA ALA A 2 -47.42 -43.07 8.37
C ALA A 2 -46.69 -43.13 7.02
N ARG A 3 -47.31 -42.55 5.98
CA ARG A 3 -46.80 -42.41 4.62
C ARG A 3 -45.91 -41.18 4.55
N ASP A 4 -44.78 -41.28 3.85
CA ASP A 4 -43.85 -40.18 3.55
C ASP A 4 -44.34 -39.46 2.28
N ASP A 5 -45.00 -38.32 2.47
CA ASP A 5 -45.47 -37.41 1.43
C ASP A 5 -44.33 -36.46 1.03
N ARG A 6 -43.68 -36.73 -0.11
CA ARG A 6 -42.87 -35.72 -0.81
C ARG A 6 -43.68 -35.10 -1.96
N PRO A 7 -43.80 -33.76 -2.03
CA PRO A 7 -44.61 -33.11 -3.05
C PRO A 7 -43.96 -33.20 -4.45
N LYS A 8 -44.81 -33.54 -5.43
CA LYS A 8 -44.49 -33.59 -6.86
C LYS A 8 -44.22 -32.17 -7.39
N ALA A 9 -43.19 -32.02 -8.21
CA ALA A 9 -42.82 -30.79 -8.89
C ALA A 9 -44.00 -30.19 -9.69
N GLU A 10 -44.40 -28.98 -9.34
CA GLU A 10 -45.38 -28.19 -10.08
C GLU A 10 -44.81 -27.74 -11.43
N ARG A 11 -45.58 -28.00 -12.48
CA ARG A 11 -45.32 -27.52 -13.84
C ARG A 11 -45.52 -26.00 -13.86
N CYS A 12 -44.45 -25.25 -14.07
CA CYS A 12 -44.53 -23.82 -14.31
C CYS A 12 -45.29 -23.57 -15.64
N ARG A 13 -46.50 -23.03 -15.53
CA ARG A 13 -47.31 -22.54 -16.65
C ARG A 13 -46.62 -21.31 -17.26
N THR A 14 -46.24 -21.40 -18.52
CA THR A 14 -45.77 -20.26 -19.33
C THR A 14 -46.93 -19.29 -19.57
N GLN A 15 -46.86 -18.10 -18.96
CA GLN A 15 -47.63 -16.94 -19.41
C GLN A 15 -47.01 -16.40 -20.70
N ARG A 16 -47.84 -16.22 -21.73
CA ARG A 16 -47.50 -15.50 -22.95
C ARG A 16 -47.41 -14.01 -22.63
N ASN A 17 -46.36 -13.34 -23.08
CA ASN A 17 -46.45 -11.94 -23.44
C ASN A 17 -45.82 -11.76 -24.84
N PRO A 18 -46.46 -11.00 -25.75
CA PRO A 18 -46.05 -10.86 -27.14
C PRO A 18 -45.09 -9.68 -27.27
N LEU A 19 -44.05 -9.82 -28.08
CA LEU A 19 -43.34 -8.82 -28.90
C LEU A 19 -42.08 -9.52 -29.44
N GLY A 20 -41.93 -9.49 -30.76
CA GLY A 20 -41.13 -10.42 -31.53
C GLY A 20 -39.62 -10.17 -31.53
N ASP A 21 -38.88 -11.26 -31.71
CA ASP A 21 -37.69 -11.34 -32.55
C ASP A 21 -37.45 -12.81 -32.92
N GLU A 22 -37.85 -13.20 -34.13
CA GLU A 22 -37.56 -14.52 -34.72
C GLU A 22 -36.17 -14.49 -35.37
N ASN A 23 -35.12 -14.97 -34.68
CA ASN A 23 -33.98 -15.69 -35.28
C ASN A 23 -32.83 -15.95 -34.28
N CYS A 24 -33.04 -16.81 -33.29
CA CYS A 24 -31.92 -17.48 -32.61
C CYS A 24 -32.33 -18.90 -32.23
N CYS A 25 -31.48 -19.87 -32.56
CA CYS A 25 -31.59 -21.31 -32.27
C CYS A 25 -32.32 -22.17 -33.33
N ARG A 26 -31.67 -22.41 -34.47
CA ARG A 26 -31.82 -23.70 -35.17
C ARG A 26 -30.79 -24.69 -34.61
N PRO A 27 -31.18 -25.88 -34.11
CA PRO A 27 -30.22 -26.90 -33.67
C PRO A 27 -29.37 -27.37 -34.85
N VAL A 28 -28.06 -27.44 -34.67
CA VAL A 28 -27.16 -28.05 -35.66
C VAL A 28 -27.42 -29.55 -35.66
N ASP A 29 -27.96 -30.08 -36.77
CA ASP A 29 -28.17 -31.52 -36.94
C ASP A 29 -26.84 -32.29 -36.84
N ARG A 30 -26.89 -33.49 -36.24
CA ARG A 30 -25.78 -34.42 -36.00
C ARG A 30 -24.92 -34.63 -37.25
N ARG A 31 -25.53 -34.64 -38.44
CA ARG A 31 -24.84 -34.79 -39.72
C ARG A 31 -23.95 -33.58 -40.06
N ARG A 32 -24.41 -32.38 -39.71
CA ARG A 32 -23.68 -31.13 -39.93
C ARG A 32 -22.57 -30.91 -38.89
N PHE A 33 -22.79 -31.40 -37.66
CA PHE A 33 -21.73 -31.48 -36.64
C PHE A 33 -20.58 -32.40 -37.08
N LEU A 34 -20.88 -33.59 -37.60
CA LEU A 34 -19.86 -34.52 -38.11
C LEU A 34 -19.10 -33.96 -39.32
N GLN A 35 -19.77 -33.22 -40.21
CA GLN A 35 -19.12 -32.54 -41.33
C GLN A 35 -18.22 -31.39 -40.87
N LEU A 36 -18.65 -30.58 -39.90
CA LEU A 36 -17.84 -29.49 -39.32
C LEU A 36 -16.64 -30.03 -38.54
N ALA A 37 -16.80 -31.11 -37.79
CA ALA A 37 -15.71 -31.78 -37.07
C ALA A 37 -14.70 -32.44 -38.03
N GLY A 38 -15.17 -33.04 -39.13
CA GLY A 38 -14.31 -33.64 -40.14
C GLY A 38 -13.49 -32.64 -40.96
N VAL A 39 -14.04 -31.45 -41.23
CA VAL A 39 -13.35 -30.40 -42.00
C VAL A 39 -12.37 -29.60 -41.14
N ALA A 40 -12.67 -29.38 -39.84
CA ALA A 40 -11.78 -28.66 -38.92
C ALA A 40 -10.45 -29.41 -38.65
N ALA A 41 -10.42 -30.73 -38.80
CA ALA A 41 -9.22 -31.53 -38.63
C ALA A 41 -8.24 -31.44 -39.82
N LEU A 42 -8.69 -30.97 -41.00
CA LEU A 42 -7.91 -31.04 -42.25
C LEU A 42 -7.29 -29.70 -42.70
N THR A 43 -7.52 -28.59 -42.00
CA THR A 43 -7.12 -27.25 -42.51
C THR A 43 -6.33 -26.37 -41.55
N SER A 44 -5.68 -26.93 -40.52
CA SER A 44 -4.71 -26.19 -39.70
C SER A 44 -3.26 -26.59 -40.07
N PRO A 45 -2.51 -25.80 -40.87
CA PRO A 45 -1.20 -26.20 -41.38
C PRO A 45 -0.03 -26.02 -40.39
N SER A 46 -0.29 -25.86 -39.09
CA SER A 46 0.74 -25.49 -38.10
C SER A 46 0.92 -26.46 -36.92
N ALA A 47 0.41 -27.69 -37.03
CA ALA A 47 0.76 -28.77 -36.11
C ALA A 47 1.68 -29.78 -36.81
N THR A 48 2.98 -29.50 -36.85
CA THR A 48 4.02 -30.51 -37.14
C THR A 48 4.23 -31.43 -35.92
N GLY A 49 3.15 -31.88 -35.29
CA GLY A 49 3.16 -32.90 -34.25
C GLY A 49 2.75 -34.22 -34.87
N THR A 50 3.66 -35.19 -34.92
CA THR A 50 3.27 -36.58 -35.17
C THR A 50 2.18 -36.96 -34.15
N ALA A 51 1.08 -37.53 -34.61
CA ALA A 51 0.04 -38.02 -33.70
C ALA A 51 0.66 -39.03 -32.73
N ILE A 52 0.66 -38.69 -31.43
CA ILE A 52 1.30 -39.47 -30.36
C ILE A 52 0.48 -40.72 -30.01
N ALA A 53 -0.81 -40.69 -30.32
CA ALA A 53 -1.79 -41.72 -30.01
C ALA A 53 -2.71 -41.93 -31.22
N GLY A 54 -3.25 -43.14 -31.36
CA GLY A 54 -4.10 -43.52 -32.47
C GLY A 54 -3.33 -44.06 -33.70
N PRO A 55 -3.99 -44.19 -34.87
CA PRO A 55 -5.38 -43.82 -35.13
C PRO A 55 -6.39 -44.62 -34.31
N PHE A 56 -7.53 -43.98 -33.98
CA PHE A 56 -8.63 -44.61 -33.24
C PHE A 56 -9.81 -44.92 -34.17
N GLY A 57 -10.38 -46.11 -34.05
CA GLY A 57 -11.60 -46.54 -34.72
C GLY A 57 -12.83 -46.36 -33.83
N PRO A 58 -14.06 -46.46 -34.39
CA PRO A 58 -15.31 -46.42 -33.62
C PRO A 58 -15.34 -47.41 -32.46
N GLU A 59 -14.73 -48.59 -32.63
CA GLU A 59 -14.60 -49.65 -31.63
C GLU A 59 -13.81 -49.23 -30.38
N ASP A 60 -12.85 -48.33 -30.53
CA ASP A 60 -11.98 -47.91 -29.43
C ASP A 60 -12.68 -46.98 -28.42
N THR A 61 -13.87 -46.46 -28.76
CA THR A 61 -14.61 -45.46 -27.96
C THR A 61 -16.03 -45.89 -27.59
N ILE A 62 -16.40 -47.15 -27.82
CA ILE A 62 -17.75 -47.67 -27.58
C ILE A 62 -18.19 -47.52 -26.12
N GLU A 63 -17.31 -47.87 -25.18
CA GLU A 63 -17.63 -47.87 -23.75
C GLU A 63 -17.19 -46.60 -23.02
N HIS A 64 -16.16 -45.92 -23.53
CA HIS A 64 -15.56 -44.75 -22.89
C HIS A 64 -14.96 -43.80 -23.92
N PHE A 65 -15.13 -42.48 -23.74
CA PHE A 65 -14.61 -41.44 -24.65
C PHE A 65 -13.07 -41.38 -24.77
N VAL A 66 -12.38 -42.17 -23.95
CA VAL A 66 -10.94 -42.17 -23.78
C VAL A 66 -10.53 -43.65 -23.86
N PRO A 67 -10.04 -44.15 -25.03
CA PRO A 67 -9.78 -45.57 -25.28
C PRO A 67 -8.87 -46.20 -24.23
N ALA A 68 -9.12 -47.45 -23.85
CA ALA A 68 -8.25 -48.17 -22.92
C ALA A 68 -6.84 -48.36 -23.52
N ASP A 69 -6.77 -48.82 -24.77
CA ASP A 69 -5.54 -48.80 -25.55
C ASP A 69 -5.38 -47.45 -26.24
N LYS A 70 -4.33 -46.72 -25.86
CA LYS A 70 -3.97 -45.43 -26.44
C LYS A 70 -3.30 -45.56 -27.81
N LYS A 71 -2.90 -46.76 -28.22
CA LYS A 71 -2.13 -47.01 -29.45
C LYS A 71 -0.93 -46.07 -29.55
N LEU A 72 -0.24 -45.88 -28.41
CA LEU A 72 0.93 -45.01 -28.35
C LEU A 72 2.04 -45.61 -29.19
N SER A 73 2.74 -44.79 -29.97
CA SER A 73 3.86 -45.31 -30.76
C SER A 73 4.94 -45.85 -29.80
N PRO A 74 5.45 -47.08 -29.99
CA PRO A 74 6.50 -47.64 -29.14
C PRO A 74 7.75 -46.75 -29.10
N GLN A 75 8.02 -46.05 -30.20
CA GLN A 75 9.15 -45.11 -30.30
C GLN A 75 8.94 -43.86 -29.43
N TRP A 76 7.72 -43.32 -29.36
CA TRP A 76 7.40 -42.22 -28.46
C TRP A 76 7.46 -42.65 -27.00
N VAL A 77 6.93 -43.83 -26.66
CA VAL A 77 7.04 -44.38 -25.30
C VAL A 77 8.51 -44.52 -24.89
N LYS A 78 9.37 -45.02 -25.79
CA LYS A 78 10.81 -45.11 -25.55
C LYS A 78 11.45 -43.73 -25.31
N ALA A 79 11.04 -42.71 -26.06
CA ALA A 79 11.55 -41.35 -25.91
C ALA A 79 11.21 -40.72 -24.54
N LEU A 80 10.14 -41.15 -23.86
CA LEU A 80 9.82 -40.68 -22.49
C LEU A 80 10.88 -41.06 -21.44
N PHE A 81 11.68 -42.10 -21.69
CA PHE A 81 12.73 -42.57 -20.77
C PHE A 81 14.12 -42.05 -21.14
N GLU A 82 14.26 -41.37 -22.27
CA GLU A 82 15.53 -40.76 -22.65
C GLU A 82 15.84 -39.60 -21.69
N LYS A 83 17.12 -39.43 -21.34
CA LYS A 83 17.54 -38.29 -20.50
C LYS A 83 17.32 -37.00 -21.28
N GLY A 84 16.24 -36.30 -20.93
CA GLY A 84 15.92 -35.00 -21.50
C GLY A 84 16.90 -33.90 -21.08
N THR A 85 16.80 -32.77 -21.77
CA THR A 85 17.32 -31.50 -21.27
C THR A 85 16.20 -30.76 -20.55
N ARG A 86 16.56 -29.87 -19.62
CA ARG A 86 15.59 -29.02 -18.94
C ARG A 86 14.79 -28.19 -19.94
N THR A 87 13.46 -28.19 -19.79
CA THR A 87 12.58 -27.34 -20.59
C THR A 87 12.63 -25.92 -20.07
N TRP A 88 13.05 -24.98 -20.93
CA TRP A 88 13.13 -23.56 -20.62
C TRP A 88 12.06 -22.77 -21.37
N TYR A 89 11.19 -22.10 -20.61
CA TYR A 89 10.14 -21.25 -21.14
C TYR A 89 10.68 -19.85 -21.37
N SER A 90 10.75 -19.50 -22.65
CA SER A 90 11.31 -18.24 -23.12
C SER A 90 10.35 -17.43 -24.05
N SER A 91 9.08 -17.80 -24.15
CA SER A 91 8.13 -17.22 -25.11
C SER A 91 6.84 -16.71 -24.44
N GLY A 92 5.75 -16.51 -25.20
CA GLY A 92 4.43 -16.09 -24.68
C GLY A 92 3.85 -17.01 -23.60
N GLU A 93 4.29 -18.26 -23.50
CA GLU A 93 3.92 -19.20 -22.43
C GLU A 93 4.29 -18.67 -21.04
N ARG A 94 5.27 -17.77 -20.95
CA ARG A 94 5.71 -17.16 -19.68
C ARG A 94 4.58 -16.45 -18.94
N ASP A 95 3.59 -15.90 -19.63
CA ASP A 95 2.49 -15.16 -19.00
C ASP A 95 1.48 -16.05 -18.28
N THR A 96 1.54 -17.36 -18.54
CA THR A 96 0.62 -18.35 -17.96
C THR A 96 1.29 -19.17 -16.85
N ILE A 97 2.55 -18.89 -16.52
CA ILE A 97 3.32 -19.68 -15.54
C ILE A 97 3.12 -19.09 -14.14
N GLY A 98 2.56 -19.93 -13.26
CA GLY A 98 2.72 -19.84 -11.82
C GLY A 98 3.04 -21.24 -11.29
N MET A 99 4.20 -21.41 -10.66
CA MET A 99 4.58 -22.66 -10.01
C MET A 99 4.35 -22.55 -8.50
N PRO A 100 3.61 -23.47 -7.85
CA PRO A 100 3.42 -23.44 -6.41
C PRO A 100 4.77 -23.47 -5.66
N ILE A 101 4.91 -22.59 -4.68
CA ILE A 101 6.13 -22.41 -3.89
C ILE A 101 5.83 -22.13 -2.40
N GLY A 102 4.86 -22.85 -1.85
CA GLY A 102 4.54 -22.87 -0.41
C GLY A 102 4.56 -24.29 0.14
N GLY A 103 4.76 -24.42 1.46
CA GLY A 103 4.63 -25.70 2.15
C GLY A 103 3.20 -26.26 2.11
N ILE A 104 3.07 -27.56 2.31
CA ILE A 104 1.75 -28.21 2.36
C ILE A 104 0.91 -27.59 3.48
N CYS A 105 -0.32 -27.18 3.16
CA CYS A 105 -1.25 -26.54 4.10
C CYS A 105 -0.74 -25.24 4.77
N ALA A 106 0.30 -24.59 4.23
CA ALA A 106 0.86 -23.35 4.79
C ALA A 106 0.25 -22.05 4.23
N GLY A 107 -0.75 -22.17 3.35
CA GLY A 107 -1.21 -21.11 2.46
C GLY A 107 -0.49 -21.14 1.11
N GLN A 108 -1.18 -20.78 0.04
CA GLN A 108 -0.62 -20.84 -1.31
C GLN A 108 0.21 -19.60 -1.63
N LEU A 109 1.32 -19.83 -2.34
CA LEU A 109 2.17 -18.83 -2.94
C LEU A 109 2.73 -19.41 -4.23
N TYR A 110 2.87 -18.59 -5.27
CA TYR A 110 3.30 -19.05 -6.59
C TYR A 110 4.52 -18.26 -7.07
N LEU A 111 5.47 -18.94 -7.70
CA LEU A 111 6.59 -18.35 -8.42
C LEU A 111 6.17 -18.10 -9.87
N SER A 112 6.20 -16.84 -10.31
CA SER A 112 5.98 -16.47 -11.70
C SER A 112 7.19 -16.83 -12.57
N SER A 113 7.00 -16.81 -13.89
CA SER A 113 8.08 -17.01 -14.88
C SER A 113 9.26 -16.03 -14.76
N ASP A 114 9.09 -14.90 -14.08
CA ASP A 114 10.12 -13.88 -13.89
C ASP A 114 10.73 -13.85 -12.49
N GLY A 115 10.36 -14.82 -11.64
CA GLY A 115 10.92 -14.99 -10.30
C GLY A 115 10.24 -14.16 -9.21
N ARG A 116 9.14 -13.48 -9.53
CA ARG A 116 8.29 -12.81 -8.54
C ARG A 116 7.38 -13.81 -7.84
N LEU A 117 7.04 -13.52 -6.60
CA LEU A 117 6.03 -14.22 -5.84
C LEU A 117 4.67 -13.58 -6.10
N ILE A 118 3.72 -14.39 -6.54
CA ILE A 118 2.35 -14.01 -6.89
C ILE A 118 1.36 -14.90 -6.14
N TYR A 119 0.07 -14.54 -6.18
CA TYR A 119 -1.01 -15.36 -5.62
C TYR A 119 -0.83 -15.62 -4.11
N TRP A 120 -0.80 -14.52 -3.34
CA TRP A 120 -0.54 -14.55 -1.91
C TRP A 120 -1.77 -14.98 -1.09
N GLU A 121 -2.03 -16.29 -0.99
CA GLU A 121 -3.13 -16.88 -0.21
C GLU A 121 -2.75 -17.15 1.27
N ILE A 122 -1.74 -16.45 1.78
CA ILE A 122 -1.27 -16.58 3.17
C ILE A 122 -2.04 -15.71 4.18
N PHE A 123 -3.06 -14.98 3.70
CA PHE A 123 -3.84 -14.01 4.49
C PHE A 123 -5.24 -14.53 4.88
N ASN A 124 -5.44 -15.85 4.88
CA ASN A 124 -6.72 -16.50 5.19
C ASN A 124 -7.89 -15.96 4.36
N ARG A 125 -7.64 -15.66 3.09
CA ARG A 125 -8.67 -15.33 2.10
C ARG A 125 -8.55 -16.26 0.92
N GLU A 126 -9.65 -16.94 0.62
CA GLU A 126 -9.75 -17.75 -0.60
C GLU A 126 -9.60 -16.82 -1.81
N LEU A 127 -8.55 -17.06 -2.58
CA LEU A 127 -8.42 -16.57 -3.93
C LEU A 127 -8.91 -17.70 -4.83
N ASN A 128 -10.02 -17.51 -5.53
CA ASN A 128 -10.60 -18.58 -6.35
C ASN A 128 -10.21 -18.39 -7.81
N THR A 129 -9.48 -19.35 -8.38
CA THR A 129 -9.11 -19.41 -9.81
C THR A 129 -10.11 -20.22 -10.65
N GLY A 130 -11.24 -20.65 -10.10
CA GLY A 130 -12.27 -21.39 -10.82
C GLY A 130 -11.91 -22.85 -11.12
N TRP A 131 -12.85 -23.54 -11.76
CA TRP A 131 -12.80 -24.98 -12.05
C TRP A 131 -13.40 -25.30 -13.42
N GLY A 132 -13.02 -26.44 -13.99
CA GLY A 132 -13.61 -26.92 -15.25
C GLY A 132 -13.21 -26.08 -16.46
N ALA A 133 -14.17 -25.74 -17.32
CA ALA A 133 -13.93 -25.12 -18.63
C ALA A 133 -13.11 -23.82 -18.57
N VAL A 134 -13.27 -23.01 -17.52
CA VAL A 134 -12.52 -21.76 -17.34
C VAL A 134 -11.01 -21.99 -17.16
N ASN A 135 -10.60 -23.19 -16.71
CA ASN A 135 -9.19 -23.55 -16.51
C ASN A 135 -8.49 -24.00 -17.80
N TYR A 136 -9.25 -24.32 -18.87
CA TYR A 136 -8.70 -24.76 -20.15
C TYR A 136 -8.58 -23.62 -21.19
N LYS A 137 -8.71 -22.36 -20.74
CA LYS A 137 -8.56 -21.18 -21.59
C LYS A 137 -7.09 -20.93 -21.93
N VAL A 138 -6.77 -20.86 -23.21
CA VAL A 138 -5.43 -20.50 -23.70
C VAL A 138 -5.07 -19.07 -23.26
N GLY A 139 -3.82 -18.87 -22.83
CA GLY A 139 -3.30 -17.55 -22.44
C GLY A 139 -3.77 -17.07 -21.06
N ARG A 140 -4.39 -17.96 -20.27
CA ARG A 140 -4.85 -17.63 -18.92
C ARG A 140 -3.66 -17.32 -18.00
N LYS A 141 -3.73 -16.20 -17.28
CA LYS A 141 -2.72 -15.83 -16.29
C LYS A 141 -2.95 -16.57 -14.97
N PRO A 142 -1.88 -16.90 -14.22
CA PRO A 142 -1.98 -17.50 -12.89
C PRO A 142 -2.66 -16.59 -11.85
N THR A 143 -2.76 -15.29 -12.11
CA THR A 143 -3.40 -14.32 -11.22
C THR A 143 -4.89 -14.14 -11.49
N GLU A 144 -5.44 -14.61 -12.61
CA GLU A 144 -6.86 -14.38 -12.95
C GLU A 144 -7.81 -15.09 -11.97
N LEU A 145 -8.67 -14.32 -11.31
CA LEU A 145 -9.68 -14.77 -10.38
C LEU A 145 -11.02 -15.01 -11.06
N VAL A 146 -11.76 -15.99 -10.55
CA VAL A 146 -13.05 -16.43 -11.08
C VAL A 146 -14.10 -16.45 -9.97
N HIS A 147 -15.29 -15.90 -10.25
CA HIS A 147 -16.48 -16.02 -9.43
C HIS A 147 -17.65 -16.53 -10.28
N ARG A 148 -18.29 -17.62 -9.85
CA ARG A 148 -19.43 -18.24 -10.57
C ARG A 148 -19.15 -18.51 -12.06
N GLY A 149 -17.91 -18.89 -12.40
CA GLY A 149 -17.51 -19.18 -13.78
C GLY A 149 -17.16 -17.94 -14.64
N HIS A 150 -17.20 -16.74 -14.06
CA HIS A 150 -16.82 -15.49 -14.74
C HIS A 150 -15.52 -14.93 -14.16
N PHE A 151 -14.67 -14.38 -15.01
CA PHE A 151 -13.47 -13.65 -14.57
C PHE A 151 -13.88 -12.35 -13.86
N VAL A 152 -13.35 -12.13 -12.67
CA VAL A 152 -13.71 -10.98 -11.82
C VAL A 152 -12.54 -10.04 -11.52
N GLY A 153 -11.33 -10.40 -11.95
CA GLY A 153 -10.14 -9.57 -11.77
C GLY A 153 -8.88 -10.43 -11.66
N GLU A 154 -7.82 -9.83 -11.14
CA GLU A 154 -6.58 -10.52 -10.83
C GLU A 154 -6.36 -10.54 -9.30
N ALA A 155 -5.61 -11.55 -8.83
CA ALA A 155 -5.20 -11.69 -7.45
C ALA A 155 -4.45 -10.43 -7.00
N PRO A 156 -4.75 -9.90 -5.79
CA PRO A 156 -4.01 -8.77 -5.26
C PRO A 156 -2.50 -9.07 -5.20
N ASP A 157 -1.69 -8.10 -5.58
CA ASP A 157 -0.24 -8.22 -5.56
C ASP A 157 0.35 -7.56 -4.30
N ILE A 158 1.43 -8.15 -3.80
CA ILE A 158 2.26 -7.59 -2.74
C ILE A 158 3.48 -6.98 -3.39
N GLU A 159 3.76 -5.71 -3.10
CA GLU A 159 4.94 -5.07 -3.65
C GLU A 159 6.20 -5.74 -3.10
N GLN A 160 6.88 -6.50 -3.94
CA GLN A 160 8.06 -7.27 -3.59
C GLN A 160 8.99 -7.41 -4.80
N GLY A 161 10.24 -7.74 -4.52
CA GLY A 161 11.17 -8.12 -5.57
C GLY A 161 12.60 -8.05 -5.11
N PHE A 162 13.48 -8.24 -6.08
CA PHE A 162 14.92 -8.18 -5.90
C PHE A 162 15.54 -7.32 -7.01
N ALA A 163 16.71 -6.76 -6.74
CA ALA A 163 17.48 -5.99 -7.71
C ALA A 163 18.97 -6.29 -7.53
N VAL A 164 19.69 -6.23 -8.65
CA VAL A 164 21.15 -6.27 -8.66
C VAL A 164 21.70 -4.88 -8.97
N ARG A 165 22.73 -4.49 -8.24
CA ARG A 165 23.60 -3.37 -8.58
C ARG A 165 25.00 -3.90 -8.87
N VAL A 166 25.57 -3.51 -9.99
CA VAL A 166 26.94 -3.85 -10.39
C VAL A 166 27.72 -2.57 -10.61
N ARG A 167 28.88 -2.44 -9.95
CA ARG A 167 29.80 -1.32 -10.09
C ARG A 167 31.16 -1.80 -10.61
N GLN A 168 31.63 -1.16 -11.68
CA GLN A 168 32.92 -1.45 -12.32
C GLN A 168 33.49 -0.17 -12.96
N GLY A 169 34.75 0.17 -12.67
CA GLY A 169 35.44 1.29 -13.32
C GLY A 169 34.69 2.64 -13.22
N GLY A 170 34.06 2.91 -12.07
CA GLY A 170 33.26 4.13 -11.84
C GLY A 170 31.85 4.11 -12.44
N ARG A 171 31.49 3.10 -13.26
CA ARG A 171 30.14 2.91 -13.79
C ARG A 171 29.29 2.09 -12.83
N THR A 172 28.01 2.45 -12.70
CA THR A 172 27.02 1.72 -11.89
C THR A 172 25.84 1.34 -12.77
N LEU A 173 25.49 0.05 -12.78
CA LEU A 173 24.31 -0.48 -13.45
C LEU A 173 23.39 -1.10 -12.40
N ILE A 174 22.10 -0.78 -12.46
CA ILE A 174 21.07 -1.33 -11.58
C ILE A 174 19.98 -1.95 -12.44
N ARG A 175 19.51 -3.15 -12.08
CA ARG A 175 18.35 -3.83 -12.68
C ARG A 175 17.50 -4.50 -11.60
N SER A 176 16.19 -4.39 -11.69
CA SER A 176 15.28 -5.32 -11.00
C SER A 176 15.46 -6.74 -11.57
N LEU A 177 15.33 -7.76 -10.74
CA LEU A 177 15.41 -9.17 -11.12
C LEU A 177 14.02 -9.64 -11.57
N ASP A 178 13.54 -9.07 -12.66
CA ASP A 178 12.27 -9.39 -13.31
C ASP A 178 12.33 -8.99 -14.80
N ARG A 179 11.19 -9.09 -15.48
CA ARG A 179 11.06 -8.73 -16.90
C ARG A 179 11.19 -7.24 -17.20
N SER A 180 10.96 -6.37 -16.22
CA SER A 180 11.15 -4.93 -16.41
C SER A 180 12.64 -4.56 -16.36
N GLY A 181 13.43 -5.31 -15.58
CA GLY A 181 14.87 -5.10 -15.47
C GLY A 181 15.71 -5.86 -16.50
N PHE A 182 15.29 -7.04 -16.95
CA PHE A 182 16.11 -7.85 -17.86
C PHE A 182 15.46 -8.05 -19.24
N PRO A 183 16.21 -7.84 -20.34
CA PRO A 183 15.70 -8.07 -21.69
C PRO A 183 15.45 -9.56 -21.96
N THR A 184 16.16 -10.45 -21.26
CA THR A 184 15.95 -11.90 -21.36
C THR A 184 15.74 -12.48 -19.97
N VAL A 185 14.58 -13.10 -19.75
CA VAL A 185 14.28 -13.87 -18.54
C VAL A 185 13.71 -15.21 -18.99
N ARG A 186 14.24 -16.33 -18.50
CA ARG A 186 13.72 -17.65 -18.83
C ARG A 186 13.45 -18.45 -17.56
N PHE A 187 12.42 -19.28 -17.62
CA PHE A 187 11.94 -20.07 -16.49
C PHE A 187 12.05 -21.56 -16.78
N CYS A 188 12.42 -22.36 -15.78
CA CYS A 188 12.33 -23.81 -15.82
C CYS A 188 11.66 -24.29 -14.53
N GLY A 189 10.49 -24.92 -14.66
CA GLY A 189 9.76 -25.48 -13.53
C GLY A 189 9.94 -26.98 -13.45
N GLU A 190 10.60 -27.45 -12.40
CA GLU A 190 10.78 -28.87 -12.06
C GLU A 190 10.27 -29.06 -10.63
N TYR A 191 8.95 -28.94 -10.42
CA TYR A 191 8.34 -28.97 -9.09
C TYR A 191 8.93 -30.12 -8.24
N PRO A 192 9.43 -29.84 -7.03
CA PRO A 192 9.19 -28.63 -6.23
C PRO A 192 10.13 -27.43 -6.45
N ILE A 193 11.03 -27.50 -7.44
CA ILE A 193 12.07 -26.48 -7.67
C ILE A 193 11.81 -25.69 -8.95
N GLY A 194 11.89 -24.37 -8.84
CA GLY A 194 11.82 -23.44 -9.97
C GLY A 194 13.16 -22.76 -10.18
N TYR A 195 13.56 -22.63 -11.44
CA TYR A 195 14.76 -21.93 -11.85
C TYR A 195 14.40 -20.73 -12.73
N VAL A 196 15.02 -19.58 -12.46
CA VAL A 196 14.91 -18.38 -13.30
C VAL A 196 16.30 -17.92 -13.67
N GLU A 197 16.52 -17.61 -14.94
CA GLU A 197 17.77 -17.01 -15.40
C GLU A 197 17.52 -15.64 -16.00
N TYR A 198 18.36 -14.68 -15.61
CA TYR A 198 18.30 -13.29 -16.04
C TYR A 198 19.51 -12.98 -16.93
N GLY A 199 19.25 -12.56 -18.17
CA GLY A 199 20.25 -12.25 -19.18
C GLY A 199 20.16 -10.80 -19.67
N ASP A 200 21.28 -10.07 -19.57
CA ASP A 200 21.50 -8.75 -20.18
C ASP A 200 22.95 -8.71 -20.68
N SER A 201 23.15 -8.55 -21.99
CA SER A 201 24.51 -8.48 -22.58
C SER A 201 25.30 -7.25 -22.12
N LYS A 202 24.63 -6.26 -21.53
CA LYS A 202 25.25 -5.04 -20.98
C LYS A 202 25.74 -5.22 -19.54
N LEU A 203 25.37 -6.31 -18.87
CA LEU A 203 25.79 -6.59 -17.50
C LEU A 203 26.95 -7.60 -17.48
N PRO A 204 28.06 -7.32 -16.77
CA PRO A 204 29.20 -8.24 -16.67
C PRO A 204 28.96 -9.39 -15.67
N VAL A 205 27.70 -9.76 -15.42
CA VAL A 205 27.29 -10.83 -14.50
C VAL A 205 26.22 -11.72 -15.14
N ARG A 206 26.23 -13.00 -14.80
CA ARG A 206 25.10 -13.92 -15.01
C ARG A 206 24.39 -14.14 -13.68
N ILE A 207 23.07 -14.12 -13.70
CA ILE A 207 22.25 -14.22 -12.48
C ILE A 207 21.23 -15.34 -12.67
N GLY A 208 21.20 -16.26 -11.71
CA GLY A 208 20.19 -17.31 -11.61
C GLY A 208 19.50 -17.25 -10.25
N LEU A 209 18.23 -17.62 -10.24
CA LEU A 209 17.42 -17.87 -9.05
C LEU A 209 17.03 -19.34 -9.04
N GLU A 210 17.29 -20.02 -7.94
CA GLU A 210 16.68 -21.30 -7.58
C GLU A 210 15.70 -21.02 -6.44
N ALA A 211 14.43 -21.40 -6.61
CA ALA A 211 13.40 -21.12 -5.63
C ALA A 211 12.50 -22.33 -5.41
N PHE A 212 12.25 -22.67 -4.14
CA PHE A 212 11.40 -23.79 -3.74
C PHE A 212 10.81 -23.59 -2.34
N SER A 213 9.81 -24.37 -1.99
CA SER A 213 9.50 -24.71 -0.60
C SER A 213 9.94 -26.14 -0.35
N PRO A 214 10.40 -26.50 0.87
CA PRO A 214 10.75 -27.88 1.17
C PRO A 214 9.57 -28.81 0.85
N PHE A 215 9.79 -29.79 -0.01
CA PHE A 215 8.83 -30.84 -0.30
C PHE A 215 9.60 -32.16 -0.30
N ILE A 216 9.52 -32.85 0.84
CA ILE A 216 10.35 -33.99 1.16
C ILE A 216 9.42 -35.20 1.26
N PRO A 217 9.44 -36.12 0.28
CA PRO A 217 8.62 -37.33 0.34
C PRO A 217 8.81 -38.06 1.67
N LEU A 218 7.69 -38.47 2.27
CA LEU A 218 7.63 -39.15 3.57
C LEU A 218 8.04 -38.30 4.79
N ASN A 219 8.31 -37.01 4.63
CA ASN A 219 8.55 -36.07 5.72
C ASN A 219 7.56 -34.91 5.66
N ALA A 220 6.38 -35.13 6.25
CA ALA A 220 5.30 -34.16 6.26
C ALA A 220 5.63 -32.90 7.07
N ALA A 221 6.41 -33.02 8.16
CA ALA A 221 6.71 -31.91 9.05
C ALA A 221 7.52 -30.82 8.33
N ASP A 222 8.62 -31.20 7.67
CA ASP A 222 9.44 -30.25 6.92
C ASP A 222 8.73 -29.78 5.65
N SER A 223 7.92 -30.65 5.04
CA SER A 223 7.12 -30.29 3.87
C SER A 223 6.03 -29.25 4.17
N ALA A 224 5.63 -29.11 5.43
CA ALA A 224 4.57 -28.19 5.88
C ALA A 224 5.10 -26.84 6.37
N LEU A 225 6.41 -26.58 6.28
CA LEU A 225 6.98 -25.32 6.71
C LEU A 225 6.42 -24.15 5.88
N PRO A 226 5.98 -23.05 6.53
CA PRO A 226 5.53 -21.83 5.84
C PRO A 226 6.74 -21.01 5.37
N ALA A 227 7.57 -21.59 4.51
CA ALA A 227 8.85 -21.03 4.11
C ALA A 227 9.14 -21.25 2.63
N THR A 228 9.38 -20.15 1.92
CA THR A 228 9.89 -20.13 0.55
C THR A 228 11.37 -19.76 0.58
N LEU A 229 12.20 -20.60 -0.03
CA LEU A 229 13.63 -20.34 -0.21
C LEU A 229 13.85 -19.74 -1.60
N MET A 230 14.68 -18.69 -1.67
CA MET A 230 15.08 -18.03 -2.89
C MET A 230 16.60 -17.86 -2.89
N THR A 231 17.30 -18.72 -3.61
CA THR A 231 18.76 -18.74 -3.69
C THR A 231 19.21 -18.06 -4.97
N PHE A 232 19.83 -16.90 -4.84
CA PHE A 232 20.40 -16.17 -5.98
C PHE A 232 21.88 -16.51 -6.16
N THR A 233 22.24 -16.95 -7.36
CA THR A 233 23.63 -17.12 -7.78
C THR A 233 24.02 -15.99 -8.73
N VAL A 234 25.01 -15.18 -8.33
CA VAL A 234 25.56 -14.11 -9.18
C VAL A 234 26.99 -14.46 -9.57
N LYS A 235 27.22 -14.71 -10.85
CA LYS A 235 28.54 -15.08 -11.40
C LYS A 235 29.13 -13.91 -12.17
N ASN A 236 30.30 -13.43 -11.73
CA ASN A 236 31.14 -12.52 -12.52
C ASN A 236 31.62 -13.26 -13.78
N VAL A 237 31.32 -12.71 -14.96
CA VAL A 237 31.77 -13.26 -16.25
C VAL A 237 32.78 -12.36 -16.97
N SER A 238 33.21 -11.28 -16.32
CA SER A 238 34.26 -10.40 -16.82
C SER A 238 35.65 -10.85 -16.35
N GLY A 239 36.69 -10.29 -16.97
CA GLY A 239 38.08 -10.51 -16.57
C GLY A 239 38.56 -9.62 -15.41
N ALA A 240 37.68 -8.84 -14.77
CA ALA A 240 38.05 -7.89 -13.73
C ALA A 240 37.14 -8.01 -12.49
N PRO A 241 37.62 -7.61 -11.29
CA PRO A 241 36.79 -7.56 -10.10
C PRO A 241 35.56 -6.65 -10.27
N LEU A 242 34.46 -7.03 -9.64
CA LEU A 242 33.19 -6.30 -9.63
C LEU A 242 32.74 -6.08 -8.19
N ASP A 243 32.18 -4.90 -7.92
CA ASP A 243 31.39 -4.68 -6.70
C ASP A 243 29.92 -4.94 -7.02
N VAL A 244 29.33 -5.94 -6.36
CA VAL A 244 27.99 -6.44 -6.63
C VAL A 244 27.16 -6.37 -5.36
N THR A 245 25.96 -5.81 -5.47
CA THR A 245 24.96 -5.80 -4.40
C THR A 245 23.69 -6.45 -4.89
N LEU A 246 23.18 -7.42 -4.12
CA LEU A 246 21.82 -7.92 -4.25
C LEU A 246 20.95 -7.26 -3.17
N ALA A 247 19.85 -6.64 -3.58
CA ALA A 247 18.88 -6.02 -2.69
C ALA A 247 17.51 -6.69 -2.87
N GLY A 248 16.74 -6.79 -1.79
CA GLY A 248 15.36 -7.27 -1.82
C GLY A 248 14.44 -6.30 -1.07
N TRP A 249 13.18 -6.25 -1.47
CA TRP A 249 12.12 -5.51 -0.78
C TRP A 249 10.85 -6.36 -0.68
N LEU A 250 10.07 -6.09 0.36
CA LEU A 250 8.80 -6.74 0.63
C LEU A 250 7.89 -5.74 1.36
N GLN A 251 6.72 -5.50 0.82
CA GLN A 251 5.68 -4.72 1.46
C GLN A 251 5.25 -5.39 2.77
N ASN A 252 5.12 -4.59 3.81
CA ASN A 252 4.51 -5.07 5.06
C ASN A 252 3.01 -5.25 4.84
N ALA A 253 2.63 -6.51 4.63
CA ALA A 253 1.27 -6.96 4.41
C ALA A 253 0.57 -7.45 5.68
N VAL A 254 1.14 -7.22 6.86
CA VAL A 254 0.52 -7.67 8.12
C VAL A 254 -0.79 -6.92 8.32
N GLY A 255 -1.87 -7.68 8.52
CA GLY A 255 -3.21 -7.11 8.58
C GLY A 255 -3.64 -6.47 7.27
N TRP A 256 -3.29 -7.04 6.11
CA TRP A 256 -3.68 -6.49 4.80
C TRP A 256 -5.19 -6.23 4.73
N HIS A 257 -6.00 -7.19 5.16
CA HIS A 257 -7.46 -7.10 5.07
C HIS A 257 -8.15 -6.65 6.36
N SER A 258 -7.41 -6.23 7.39
CA SER A 258 -7.99 -5.83 8.68
C SER A 258 -8.52 -4.39 8.71
N GLU A 259 -8.22 -3.58 7.69
CA GLU A 259 -8.75 -2.21 7.56
C GLU A 259 -10.29 -2.21 7.46
N ALA A 260 -10.85 -3.16 6.71
CA ALA A 260 -12.30 -3.36 6.61
C ALA A 260 -12.96 -3.74 7.95
N ALA A 261 -12.18 -4.25 8.90
CA ALA A 261 -12.64 -4.56 10.26
C ALA A 261 -12.52 -3.35 11.22
N GLY A 262 -12.05 -2.19 10.75
CA GLY A 262 -11.96 -0.97 11.55
C GLY A 262 -10.95 -1.03 12.68
N LEU A 263 -9.98 -1.95 12.63
CA LEU A 263 -8.97 -2.11 13.68
C LEU A 263 -7.83 -1.10 13.49
N PRO A 264 -7.68 -0.10 14.38
CA PRO A 264 -6.60 0.87 14.27
C PRO A 264 -5.25 0.20 14.55
N GLY A 265 -4.40 0.14 13.54
CA GLY A 265 -3.09 -0.52 13.60
C GLY A 265 -2.01 0.27 12.87
N ARG A 266 -0.79 0.23 13.39
CA ARG A 266 0.41 0.77 12.74
C ARG A 266 1.28 -0.38 12.30
N ARG A 267 1.56 -0.46 11.00
CA ARG A 267 2.54 -1.40 10.46
C ARG A 267 3.96 -0.91 10.76
N LEU A 268 4.82 -1.81 11.20
CA LEU A 268 6.20 -1.54 11.56
C LEU A 268 7.10 -2.62 10.97
N ASN A 269 8.29 -2.21 10.53
CA ASN A 269 9.34 -3.13 10.08
C ASN A 269 10.49 -3.07 11.08
N ARG A 270 11.01 -4.23 11.50
CA ARG A 270 12.17 -4.32 12.39
C ARG A 270 13.26 -5.13 11.72
N VAL A 271 14.49 -4.58 11.71
CA VAL A 271 15.68 -5.34 11.30
C VAL A 271 16.19 -6.13 12.50
N ILE A 272 16.35 -7.44 12.34
CA ILE A 272 16.93 -8.34 13.33
C ILE A 272 18.28 -8.80 12.76
N ARG A 273 19.34 -8.69 13.56
CA ARG A 273 20.70 -9.08 13.19
C ARG A 273 21.16 -10.23 14.10
N GLY A 274 21.58 -11.34 13.51
CA GLY A 274 22.15 -12.50 14.18
C GLY A 274 23.02 -13.30 13.21
N GLN A 275 22.98 -14.63 13.27
CA GLN A 275 23.61 -15.50 12.27
C GLN A 275 23.05 -15.27 10.86
N ALA A 276 21.81 -14.81 10.77
CA ALA A 276 21.20 -14.25 9.57
C ALA A 276 20.68 -12.83 9.88
N THR A 277 20.52 -12.02 8.83
CA THR A 277 19.79 -10.75 8.92
C THR A 277 18.36 -10.98 8.45
N ALA A 278 17.39 -10.53 9.23
CA ALA A 278 15.97 -10.63 8.90
C ALA A 278 15.28 -9.26 8.96
N VAL A 279 14.26 -9.08 8.13
CA VAL A 279 13.30 -7.98 8.23
C VAL A 279 11.98 -8.57 8.71
N LEU A 280 11.62 -8.26 9.95
CA LEU A 280 10.33 -8.65 10.53
C LEU A 280 9.27 -7.59 10.20
N CYS A 281 8.30 -7.97 9.38
CA CYS A 281 7.07 -7.20 9.17
C CYS A 281 6.09 -7.51 10.30
N GLN A 282 5.59 -6.48 10.99
CA GLN A 282 4.62 -6.61 12.07
C GLN A 282 3.61 -5.46 12.05
N ALA A 283 2.56 -5.57 12.86
CA ALA A 283 1.63 -4.49 13.16
C ALA A 283 1.41 -4.40 14.66
N GLU A 284 1.22 -3.19 15.17
CA GLU A 284 0.85 -2.94 16.57
C GLU A 284 -0.44 -2.13 16.65
N PRO A 285 -1.25 -2.29 17.72
CA PRO A 285 -2.41 -1.45 17.94
C PRO A 285 -2.01 0.03 18.05
N VAL A 286 -2.71 0.91 17.33
CA VAL A 286 -2.59 2.35 17.61
C VAL A 286 -3.47 2.63 18.81
N ARG A 287 -2.85 3.06 19.91
CA ARG A 287 -3.60 3.49 21.10
C ARG A 287 -4.59 4.57 20.69
N ALA A 288 -5.88 4.36 20.98
CA ALA A 288 -6.91 5.35 20.71
C ALA A 288 -6.46 6.72 21.24
N ALA A 289 -6.59 7.75 20.42
CA ALA A 289 -6.36 9.12 20.87
C ALA A 289 -7.21 9.35 22.12
N ARG A 290 -6.61 9.87 23.20
CA ARG A 290 -7.40 10.30 24.36
C ARG A 290 -8.47 11.27 23.84
N PRO A 291 -9.72 11.19 24.31
CA PRO A 291 -10.73 12.16 23.92
C PRO A 291 -10.18 13.55 24.16
N SER A 292 -10.16 14.38 23.10
CA SER A 292 -9.70 15.75 23.17
C SER A 292 -10.61 16.50 24.16
N ARG A 293 -10.05 17.00 25.26
CA ARG A 293 -10.76 17.99 26.08
C ARG A 293 -11.04 19.20 25.16
N PRO A 294 -12.27 19.76 25.09
CA PRO A 294 -12.53 20.93 24.25
C PRO A 294 -11.55 22.06 24.61
N PRO A 295 -11.13 22.92 23.65
CA PRO A 295 -10.22 24.01 23.97
C PRO A 295 -10.75 24.86 25.11
N HIS A 296 -9.87 25.27 26.02
CA HIS A 296 -10.20 26.21 27.08
C HIS A 296 -9.75 27.60 26.63
N ILE A 297 -10.71 28.47 26.32
CA ILE A 297 -10.44 29.87 26.00
C ILE A 297 -9.97 30.56 27.28
N PHE A 298 -8.74 31.06 27.26
CA PHE A 298 -8.11 31.76 28.36
C PHE A 298 -8.35 33.28 28.28
N ALA A 299 -8.32 33.84 27.07
CA ALA A 299 -8.67 35.23 26.81
C ALA A 299 -9.13 35.39 25.35
N ASP A 300 -10.36 35.87 25.16
CA ASP A 300 -10.95 36.23 23.86
C ASP A 300 -11.02 37.75 23.63
N PHE A 301 -10.71 38.55 24.66
CA PHE A 301 -10.71 40.02 24.61
C PHE A 301 -12.05 40.66 24.18
N GLU A 302 -13.17 40.00 24.42
CA GLU A 302 -14.50 40.52 24.06
C GLU A 302 -15.12 41.49 25.08
N GLY A 303 -14.55 41.56 26.29
CA GLY A 303 -15.05 42.39 27.39
C GLY A 303 -14.90 43.90 27.19
N ASP A 304 -15.50 44.67 28.10
CA ASP A 304 -15.43 46.13 28.15
C ASP A 304 -14.06 46.66 28.64
N ASN A 305 -13.21 45.78 29.18
CA ASN A 305 -11.84 46.04 29.61
C ASN A 305 -11.01 44.75 29.56
N TYR A 306 -9.74 44.80 29.96
CA TYR A 306 -8.84 43.64 30.00
C TYR A 306 -8.99 42.74 31.24
N GLY A 307 -10.02 42.96 32.06
CA GLY A 307 -10.26 42.20 33.29
C GLY A 307 -9.09 42.30 34.28
N ASP A 308 -8.66 41.16 34.80
CA ASP A 308 -7.58 41.06 35.79
C ASP A 308 -6.16 41.17 35.19
N TRP A 309 -6.03 41.58 33.93
CA TRP A 309 -4.73 41.80 33.30
C TRP A 309 -4.23 43.21 33.60
N PRO A 310 -3.24 43.41 34.50
CA PRO A 310 -2.63 44.72 34.71
C PRO A 310 -2.04 45.27 33.42
N ILE A 311 -2.39 46.54 33.16
CA ILE A 311 -1.83 47.36 32.09
C ILE A 311 -0.68 48.17 32.66
N GLU A 312 0.47 48.11 32.01
CA GLU A 312 1.60 49.01 32.23
C GLU A 312 1.80 49.84 30.96
N GLY A 313 1.97 51.16 31.11
CA GLY A 313 2.19 52.06 29.97
C GLY A 313 0.90 52.47 29.23
N GLU A 314 1.07 53.03 28.04
CA GLU A 314 0.02 53.69 27.26
C GLU A 314 -0.50 52.82 26.10
N ALA A 315 0.29 51.85 25.63
CA ALA A 315 0.06 51.17 24.34
C ALA A 315 -1.22 50.33 24.26
N PHE A 316 -1.74 49.85 25.38
CA PHE A 316 -2.93 48.98 25.40
C PHE A 316 -4.23 49.76 25.57
N GLY A 317 -4.18 51.06 25.88
CA GLY A 317 -5.36 51.81 26.26
C GLY A 317 -6.04 51.24 27.52
N GLN A 318 -7.36 51.42 27.63
CA GLN A 318 -8.15 50.94 28.79
C GLN A 318 -9.01 49.71 28.48
N GLN A 319 -9.19 49.37 27.20
CA GLN A 319 -10.08 48.31 26.73
C GLN A 319 -9.59 47.70 25.41
N PRO A 320 -9.98 46.45 25.08
CA PRO A 320 -9.73 45.85 23.78
C PRO A 320 -10.20 46.74 22.62
N ALA A 321 -9.38 46.84 21.58
CA ALA A 321 -9.78 47.55 20.37
C ALA A 321 -10.91 46.78 19.66
N LYS A 322 -11.75 47.48 18.90
CA LYS A 322 -12.84 46.87 18.12
C LYS A 322 -12.48 46.67 16.63
N GLY A 323 -11.19 46.57 16.34
CA GLY A 323 -10.65 46.39 15.00
C GLY A 323 -9.51 47.36 14.67
N THR A 324 -9.61 48.00 13.51
CA THR A 324 -8.55 48.84 12.92
C THR A 324 -8.58 50.26 13.51
N TRP A 325 -7.45 50.77 13.98
CA TRP A 325 -7.32 52.17 14.41
C TRP A 325 -7.17 53.14 13.22
N PRO A 326 -7.48 54.44 13.37
CA PRO A 326 -7.17 55.44 12.35
C PRO A 326 -5.69 55.43 11.98
N LYS A 327 -5.38 55.52 10.68
CA LYS A 327 -4.01 55.49 10.11
C LYS A 327 -3.30 54.12 10.19
N GLN A 328 -3.94 53.09 10.72
CA GLN A 328 -3.45 51.71 10.67
C GLN A 328 -3.82 51.06 9.32
N GLN A 329 -3.05 50.07 8.90
CA GLN A 329 -3.49 49.19 7.81
C GLN A 329 -4.67 48.31 8.26
N PRO A 330 -5.51 47.78 7.34
CA PRO A 330 -6.67 46.98 7.73
C PRO A 330 -6.32 45.74 8.56
N VAL A 331 -6.83 45.68 9.78
CA VAL A 331 -6.69 44.55 10.72
C VAL A 331 -7.76 43.51 10.45
N SER A 332 -7.36 42.24 10.34
CA SER A 332 -8.27 41.13 10.04
C SER A 332 -7.78 39.82 10.64
N GLY A 333 -8.62 38.80 10.70
CA GLY A 333 -8.25 37.46 11.17
C GLY A 333 -8.28 37.26 12.68
N PHE A 334 -8.67 38.26 13.46
CA PHE A 334 -9.13 38.11 14.84
C PHE A 334 -10.55 37.49 14.86
N GLN A 335 -10.96 36.93 15.99
CA GLN A 335 -12.28 36.38 16.24
C GLN A 335 -13.13 37.37 17.04
N GLY A 336 -14.45 37.25 16.90
CA GLY A 336 -15.36 38.12 17.63
C GLY A 336 -15.22 39.59 17.23
N ASN A 337 -15.33 40.48 18.20
CA ASN A 337 -15.35 41.93 18.01
C ASN A 337 -14.21 42.64 18.76
N GLY A 338 -13.43 41.95 19.59
CA GLY A 338 -12.37 42.53 20.41
C GLY A 338 -10.99 41.95 20.07
N LEU A 339 -9.95 42.75 20.27
CA LEU A 339 -8.56 42.28 20.25
C LEU A 339 -7.63 43.21 21.05
N VAL A 340 -6.47 42.68 21.44
CA VAL A 340 -5.33 43.53 21.79
C VAL A 340 -4.77 44.10 20.48
N ASN A 341 -4.70 45.44 20.37
CA ASN A 341 -4.09 46.15 19.25
C ASN A 341 -3.40 47.39 19.80
N THR A 342 -2.06 47.39 19.78
CA THR A 342 -1.26 48.43 20.42
C THR A 342 -0.91 49.62 19.53
N PHE A 343 -1.49 49.71 18.32
CA PHE A 343 -1.33 50.87 17.41
C PHE A 343 -2.18 52.09 17.87
N LEU A 344 -2.15 52.42 19.16
CA LEU A 344 -2.95 53.50 19.72
C LEU A 344 -2.37 54.86 19.35
N ASP A 345 -3.02 55.60 18.45
CA ASP A 345 -2.51 56.84 17.86
C ASP A 345 -1.14 56.69 17.16
N GLY A 346 -0.82 55.47 16.71
CA GLY A 346 0.42 55.11 16.02
C GLY A 346 1.32 54.16 16.82
N ASP A 347 2.54 53.96 16.35
CA ASP A 347 3.54 53.05 16.93
C ASP A 347 4.28 53.63 18.15
N ARG A 348 4.07 54.91 18.51
CA ARG A 348 4.83 55.59 19.57
C ARG A 348 4.65 54.97 20.98
N PRO A 349 3.43 54.65 21.43
CA PRO A 349 3.21 54.21 22.81
C PRO A 349 3.91 52.89 23.12
N HIS A 350 4.29 52.72 24.38
CA HIS A 350 4.82 51.45 24.89
C HIS A 350 3.97 50.94 26.04
N GLY A 351 4.04 49.64 26.30
CA GLY A 351 3.39 49.05 27.44
C GLY A 351 3.58 47.55 27.57
N ARG A 352 2.98 47.00 28.62
CA ARG A 352 2.85 45.57 28.85
C ARG A 352 1.44 45.24 29.35
N LEU A 353 0.94 44.09 28.92
CA LEU A 353 -0.30 43.51 29.44
C LEU A 353 0.01 42.09 29.92
N THR A 354 -0.10 41.85 31.22
CA THR A 354 0.31 40.57 31.84
C THR A 354 -0.89 39.85 32.44
N SER A 355 -1.05 38.56 32.16
CA SER A 355 -2.18 37.77 32.68
C SER A 355 -2.06 37.48 34.18
N PRO A 356 -3.19 37.14 34.84
CA PRO A 356 -3.18 36.37 36.08
C PRO A 356 -2.35 35.09 35.94
N GLU A 357 -1.87 34.56 37.06
CA GLU A 357 -1.14 33.30 37.07
C GLU A 357 -2.10 32.13 36.80
N PHE A 358 -1.69 31.23 35.91
CA PHE A 358 -2.43 30.01 35.60
C PHE A 358 -1.52 28.79 35.68
N ARG A 359 -2.14 27.60 35.80
CA ARG A 359 -1.41 26.33 35.74
C ARG A 359 -1.52 25.76 34.34
N ILE A 360 -0.39 25.37 33.76
CA ILE A 360 -0.37 24.71 32.45
C ILE A 360 -0.86 23.28 32.63
N ASP A 361 -2.08 22.97 32.20
CA ASP A 361 -2.68 21.62 32.30
C ASP A 361 -2.91 20.95 30.94
N ARG A 362 -2.54 21.65 29.86
CA ARG A 362 -2.75 21.23 28.46
C ARG A 362 -1.47 21.38 27.63
N PRO A 363 -1.23 20.46 26.67
CA PRO A 363 0.04 20.38 25.95
C PRO A 363 0.30 21.53 24.97
N PHE A 364 -0.71 22.31 24.61
CA PHE A 364 -0.58 23.42 23.68
C PHE A 364 -1.25 24.70 24.18
N ILE A 365 -0.60 25.83 23.88
CA ILE A 365 -1.17 27.18 24.00
C ILE A 365 -1.21 27.75 22.58
N SER A 366 -2.40 28.12 22.13
CA SER A 366 -2.67 28.63 20.79
C SER A 366 -3.21 30.05 20.91
N PHE A 367 -2.81 30.94 20.00
CA PHE A 367 -3.31 32.31 19.96
C PHE A 367 -3.18 32.90 18.54
N LEU A 368 -3.96 33.94 18.27
CA LEU A 368 -3.88 34.72 17.05
C LEU A 368 -2.88 35.86 17.26
N ILE A 369 -1.96 36.05 16.31
CA ILE A 369 -0.93 37.08 16.37
C ILE A 369 -0.74 37.79 15.02
N GLY A 370 -0.65 39.11 15.07
CA GLY A 370 -0.32 40.04 13.99
C GLY A 370 0.56 41.19 14.49
N GLY A 371 0.76 42.21 13.66
CA GLY A 371 1.64 43.35 13.94
C GLY A 371 3.12 43.05 13.69
N GLY A 372 3.97 43.72 14.46
CA GLY A 372 5.42 43.77 14.32
C GLY A 372 6.18 42.50 14.66
N GLY A 373 7.31 42.34 13.99
CA GLY A 373 8.25 41.24 14.14
C GLY A 373 9.48 41.58 15.00
N HIS A 374 9.33 42.42 16.02
CA HIS A 374 10.48 42.89 16.82
C HIS A 374 10.69 42.00 18.04
N ALA A 375 11.57 41.00 17.92
CA ALA A 375 11.84 40.04 18.99
C ALA A 375 12.20 40.73 20.31
N GLY A 376 11.50 40.36 21.38
CA GLY A 376 11.68 40.91 22.73
C GLY A 376 11.14 42.32 22.95
N ARG A 377 10.55 42.96 21.93
CA ARG A 377 9.99 44.33 22.04
C ARG A 377 8.54 44.41 21.59
N THR A 378 8.16 43.76 20.49
CA THR A 378 6.76 43.58 20.08
C THR A 378 6.44 42.09 20.03
N CYS A 379 6.11 41.52 21.19
CA CYS A 379 5.97 40.08 21.35
C CYS A 379 4.96 39.65 22.40
N ILE A 380 4.49 38.42 22.29
CA ILE A 380 3.82 37.69 23.36
C ILE A 380 4.79 36.66 23.94
N ASN A 381 4.87 36.61 25.27
CA ASN A 381 5.76 35.77 26.05
C ASN A 381 4.97 34.82 26.95
N LEU A 382 5.49 33.62 27.16
CA LEU A 382 5.10 32.73 28.25
C LEU A 382 6.17 32.81 29.34
N LEU A 383 5.77 33.17 30.55
CA LEU A 383 6.65 33.29 31.70
C LEU A 383 6.41 32.15 32.68
N VAL A 384 7.48 31.52 33.16
CA VAL A 384 7.46 30.55 34.26
C VAL A 384 8.47 31.01 35.31
N ASN A 385 8.05 31.15 36.56
CA ASN A 385 8.87 31.73 37.63
C ASN A 385 9.48 33.10 37.27
N GLY A 386 8.73 33.93 36.53
CA GLY A 386 9.19 35.24 36.06
C GLY A 386 10.17 35.21 34.87
N GLN A 387 10.57 34.04 34.38
CA GLN A 387 11.47 33.90 33.23
C GLN A 387 10.70 33.58 31.95
N VAL A 388 11.07 34.24 30.85
CA VAL A 388 10.49 33.97 29.52
C VAL A 388 10.96 32.60 29.03
N VAL A 389 10.02 31.67 28.87
CA VAL A 389 10.27 30.29 28.39
C VAL A 389 9.76 30.04 26.97
N ARG A 390 8.85 30.89 26.47
CA ARG A 390 8.44 30.95 25.05
C ARG A 390 8.21 32.40 24.66
N THR A 391 8.48 32.73 23.40
CA THR A 391 8.18 34.04 22.83
C THR A 391 7.70 33.88 21.39
N ALA A 392 6.82 34.77 20.94
CA ALA A 392 6.37 34.86 19.56
C ALA A 392 6.14 36.32 19.19
N THR A 393 6.39 36.65 17.92
CA THR A 393 6.16 37.98 17.34
C THR A 393 5.20 37.88 16.16
N GLY A 394 4.67 39.03 15.75
CA GLY A 394 4.07 39.19 14.44
C GLY A 394 5.10 39.03 13.31
N ARG A 395 4.65 39.29 12.08
CA ARG A 395 5.47 39.17 10.86
C ARG A 395 5.44 40.44 10.02
N ASN A 396 5.30 41.60 10.68
CA ASN A 396 5.06 42.89 10.04
C ASN A 396 3.82 42.84 9.14
N ARG A 397 2.71 42.35 9.70
CA ARG A 397 1.41 42.18 9.02
C ARG A 397 0.26 42.35 9.99
N GLU A 398 -0.76 43.12 9.60
CA GLU A 398 -1.94 43.34 10.44
C GLU A 398 -2.83 42.11 10.59
N ARG A 399 -2.86 41.25 9.57
CA ARG A 399 -3.69 40.04 9.60
C ARG A 399 -3.18 39.07 10.67
N LEU A 400 -4.00 38.79 11.68
CA LEU A 400 -3.69 37.82 12.71
C LEU A 400 -3.76 36.40 12.15
N THR A 401 -2.80 35.58 12.54
CA THR A 401 -2.73 34.16 12.17
C THR A 401 -2.44 33.29 13.38
N TRP A 402 -2.92 32.05 13.35
CA TRP A 402 -2.71 31.11 14.44
C TRP A 402 -1.23 30.82 14.65
N HIS A 403 -0.80 31.00 15.89
CA HIS A 403 0.48 30.54 16.41
C HIS A 403 0.24 29.51 17.52
N ASN A 404 1.14 28.54 17.65
CA ASN A 404 1.01 27.44 18.60
C ASN A 404 2.33 27.20 19.33
N TRP A 405 2.30 27.21 20.65
CA TRP A 405 3.39 26.71 21.47
C TRP A 405 3.13 25.29 21.93
N ASN A 406 4.12 24.42 21.75
CA ASN A 406 4.19 23.15 22.47
C ASN A 406 4.78 23.40 23.86
N VAL A 407 3.99 23.12 24.89
CA VAL A 407 4.31 23.35 26.30
C VAL A 407 4.25 22.06 27.12
N ARG A 408 4.36 20.89 26.48
CA ARG A 408 4.33 19.58 27.16
C ARG A 408 5.38 19.46 28.27
N ASP A 409 6.55 20.06 28.08
CA ASP A 409 7.66 20.14 29.02
C ASP A 409 7.38 21.05 30.24
N LEU A 410 6.31 21.85 30.18
CA LEU A 410 5.92 22.81 31.21
C LEU A 410 4.61 22.40 31.93
N ILE A 411 4.03 21.25 31.59
CA ILE A 411 2.82 20.74 32.23
C ILE A 411 2.99 20.68 33.75
N GLY A 412 1.98 21.20 34.45
CA GLY A 412 1.92 21.28 35.89
C GLY A 412 2.57 22.53 36.50
N LYS A 413 3.37 23.28 35.75
CA LYS A 413 4.00 24.52 36.21
C LYS A 413 3.01 25.69 36.21
N LYS A 414 3.28 26.66 37.08
CA LYS A 414 2.59 27.96 37.12
C LYS A 414 3.23 28.90 36.11
N ALA A 415 2.40 29.64 35.38
CA ALA A 415 2.84 30.51 34.30
C ALA A 415 1.99 31.78 34.20
N ARG A 416 2.50 32.77 33.46
CA ARG A 416 1.79 33.98 33.03
C ARG A 416 2.03 34.21 31.54
N ILE A 417 1.07 34.81 30.87
CA ILE A 417 1.25 35.36 29.52
C ILE A 417 1.53 36.84 29.65
N GLN A 418 2.50 37.34 28.90
CA GLN A 418 2.81 38.77 28.85
C GLN A 418 2.86 39.22 27.39
N ILE A 419 2.08 40.23 27.06
CA ILE A 419 2.10 40.90 25.76
C ILE A 419 2.89 42.20 25.95
N VAL A 420 3.86 42.44 25.08
CA VAL A 420 4.84 43.53 25.20
C VAL A 420 4.82 44.37 23.93
N ASP A 421 4.81 45.68 24.11
CA ASP A 421 5.11 46.67 23.08
C ASP A 421 6.13 47.70 23.60
N GLU A 422 7.34 47.66 23.04
CA GLU A 422 8.49 48.50 23.41
C GLU A 422 9.26 48.98 22.16
N HIS A 423 8.58 49.18 21.03
CA HIS A 423 9.23 49.67 19.80
C HIS A 423 8.45 50.81 19.15
N SER A 424 9.04 52.00 19.03
CA SER A 424 8.38 53.15 18.37
C SER A 424 8.60 53.28 16.86
N GLY A 425 9.34 52.36 16.23
CA GLY A 425 9.63 52.40 14.80
C GLY A 425 8.53 51.75 13.96
N ALA A 426 8.76 51.59 12.65
CA ALA A 426 7.79 50.96 11.76
C ALA A 426 7.40 49.56 12.26
N TRP A 427 6.09 49.26 12.25
CA TRP A 427 5.54 48.04 12.84
C TRP A 427 5.82 47.94 14.34
N GLY A 428 5.83 49.08 15.01
CA GLY A 428 5.96 49.24 16.45
C GLY A 428 4.67 48.99 17.21
N HIS A 429 3.99 47.89 16.89
CA HIS A 429 2.77 47.46 17.55
C HIS A 429 2.62 45.94 17.45
N ILE A 430 1.73 45.37 18.25
CA ILE A 430 1.35 43.96 18.21
C ILE A 430 -0.16 43.81 18.29
N ASN A 431 -0.69 42.87 17.50
CA ASN A 431 -2.08 42.45 17.57
C ASN A 431 -2.14 41.04 18.16
N ILE A 432 -2.91 40.84 19.24
CA ILE A 432 -3.12 39.53 19.87
C ILE A 432 -4.61 39.30 20.08
N ASP A 433 -5.04 38.08 19.79
CA ASP A 433 -6.41 37.66 20.06
C ASP A 433 -6.49 36.16 20.38
N HIS A 434 -7.61 35.74 20.98
CA HIS A 434 -8.09 34.37 21.12
C HIS A 434 -7.03 33.39 21.63
N ILE A 435 -6.58 33.61 22.86
CA ILE A 435 -5.65 32.74 23.56
C ILE A 435 -6.42 31.56 24.12
N GLU A 436 -6.03 30.35 23.74
CA GLU A 436 -6.67 29.11 24.21
C GLU A 436 -5.66 28.01 24.52
N PHE A 437 -6.07 27.10 25.40
CA PHE A 437 -5.27 25.93 25.80
C PHE A 437 -5.90 24.66 25.21
N ARG A 438 -5.09 23.85 24.51
CA ARG A 438 -5.53 22.63 23.81
C ARG A 438 -4.90 21.37 24.37
#